data_AF-A0A957ANM8-F1
#
_entry.id   AF-A0A957ANM8-F1
#
_cell.length_a   1.000
_cell.length_b   1.000
_cell.length_c   1.000
_cell.angle_alpha   90.00
_cell.angle_beta   90.00
_cell.angle_gamma   90.00
#
_symmetry.space_group_name_H-M   'P 1'
#
loop_
_entity.id
_entity.type
_entity.pdbx_description
1 polymer ?
#
loop_
_entity_poly.entity_id
_entity_poly.type
_entity_poly.pdbx_seq_one_letter_code
_entity_poly.pdbx_strand_id
1 'polypeptide(L)' 'MPRYLIERTFPGSLANPMDDQGAESCLAVVGNNAQDGVTWVHSYVTPDKGKTYCIPGRPDQNGPLP' A
#
# COMPACT_ATOMS: atom_id res chain seq x y z
N MET A 1 11.44 -16.61 7.14
CA MET A 1 11.03 -15.45 7.96
C MET A 1 9.56 -15.17 7.69
N PRO A 2 8.69 -15.12 8.71
CA PRO A 2 7.28 -14.82 8.51
C PRO A 2 7.12 -13.41 7.96
N ARG A 3 6.16 -13.23 7.04
CA ARG A 3 5.74 -11.91 6.57
C ARG A 3 4.36 -11.62 7.13
N TYR A 4 4.13 -10.37 7.51
CA TYR A 4 2.84 -9.92 8.00
C TYR A 4 2.01 -9.34 6.86
N LEU A 5 0.68 -9.45 6.99
CA LEU A 5 -0.26 -8.74 6.12
C LEU A 5 -0.75 -7.50 6.86
N ILE A 6 -0.57 -6.33 6.26
CA ILE A 6 -1.03 -5.06 6.84
C ILE A 6 -2.36 -4.68 6.17
N GLU A 7 -3.41 -4.54 6.97
CA GLU A 7 -4.70 -4.00 6.54
C GLU A 7 -4.76 -2.49 6.81
N ARG A 8 -5.22 -1.71 5.82
CA ARG A 8 -5.50 -0.27 5.97
C ARG A 8 -6.90 0.04 5.46
N THR A 9 -7.61 0.95 6.14
CA THR A 9 -8.96 1.40 5.76
C THR A 9 -8.93 2.85 5.27
N PHE A 10 -9.63 3.13 4.17
CA PHE A 10 -9.71 4.46 3.54
C PHE A 10 -11.15 4.98 3.60
N PRO A 11 -11.48 5.90 4.53
CA PRO A 11 -12.80 6.52 4.58
C PRO A 11 -13.03 7.29 3.27
N GLY A 12 -14.05 6.91 2.50
CA GLY A 12 -14.37 7.56 1.22
C GLY A 12 -13.78 6.91 -0.04
N SER A 13 -13.20 5.71 0.08
CA SER A 13 -12.56 4.93 -1.00
C SER A 13 -11.20 5.47 -1.47
N LEU A 14 -10.33 4.56 -1.88
CA LEU A 14 -9.07 4.90 -2.53
C LEU A 14 -9.34 5.27 -4.00
N ALA A 15 -9.10 6.53 -4.35
CA ALA A 15 -9.19 7.00 -5.72
C ALA A 15 -8.05 6.42 -6.57
N ASN A 16 -8.29 5.25 -7.17
CA ASN A 16 -7.38 4.63 -8.12
C ASN A 16 -8.15 4.21 -9.38
N PRO A 17 -8.23 5.08 -10.41
CA PRO A 17 -8.75 4.73 -11.71
C PRO A 17 -7.91 3.63 -12.39
N MET A 18 -8.48 2.89 -13.33
CA MET A 18 -7.75 1.88 -14.13
C MET A 18 -7.38 2.48 -15.48
N ASP A 19 -6.65 3.59 -15.45
CA ASP A 19 -6.19 4.36 -16.59
C ASP A 19 -4.79 4.96 -16.30
N ASP A 20 -4.26 5.76 -17.23
CA ASP A 20 -2.94 6.39 -17.09
C ASP A 20 -2.85 7.32 -15.87
N GLN A 21 -3.94 7.98 -15.49
CA GLN A 21 -3.99 8.82 -14.28
C GLN A 21 -3.92 7.95 -13.01
N GLY A 22 -4.51 6.77 -13.04
CA GLY A 22 -4.37 5.76 -12.00
C GLY A 22 -2.94 5.24 -11.87
N ALA A 23 -2.24 5.05 -12.99
CA ALA A 23 -0.83 4.66 -12.98
C ALA A 23 0.05 5.71 -12.29
N GLU A 24 -0.12 6.99 -12.63
CA GLU A 24 0.59 8.10 -11.96
C GLU A 24 0.25 8.17 -10.46
N SER A 25 -1.01 7.96 -10.10
CA SER A 25 -1.45 7.94 -8.69
C SER A 25 -0.79 6.79 -7.92
N CYS A 26 -0.66 5.60 -8.54
CA CYS A 26 0.07 4.47 -7.95
C CYS A 26 1.56 4.78 -7.76
N LEU A 27 2.20 5.43 -8.74
CA LEU A 27 3.60 5.83 -8.64
C LEU A 27 3.82 6.85 -7.52
N ALA A 28 2.91 7.82 -7.34
CA ALA A 28 2.95 8.77 -6.24
C ALA A 28 2.85 8.06 -4.87
N VAL A 29 1.97 7.04 -4.74
CA VAL A 29 1.89 6.22 -3.52
C VAL A 29 3.20 5.49 -3.25
N VAL A 30 3.81 4.87 -4.27
CA VAL A 30 5.12 4.20 -4.12
C VAL A 30 6.20 5.20 -3.70
N GLY A 31 6.25 6.37 -4.36
CA GLY A 31 7.21 7.42 -4.04
C GLY A 31 7.08 7.94 -2.61
N ASN A 32 5.85 8.15 -2.14
CA ASN A 32 5.58 8.57 -0.77
C ASN A 32 6.02 7.50 0.24
N ASN A 33 5.67 6.22 0.03
CA ASN A 33 6.10 5.14 0.92
C ASN A 33 7.64 5.03 0.98
N ALA A 34 8.32 5.26 -0.15
CA ALA A 34 9.77 5.21 -0.22
C ALA A 34 10.46 6.30 0.61
N GLN A 35 9.81 7.46 0.86
CA GLN A 35 10.34 8.49 1.76
C GLN A 35 10.50 7.96 3.18
N ASP A 36 9.60 7.07 3.61
CA ASP A 36 9.65 6.41 4.92
C ASP A 36 10.42 5.08 4.89
N GLY A 37 11.09 4.77 3.77
CA GLY A 37 11.83 3.50 3.59
C GLY A 37 10.92 2.27 3.47
N VAL A 38 9.62 2.46 3.23
CA VAL A 38 8.63 1.38 3.13
C VAL A 38 8.53 0.88 1.70
N THR A 39 8.61 -0.45 1.54
CA THR A 39 8.38 -1.14 0.26
C THR A 39 7.35 -2.24 0.43
N TRP A 40 6.43 -2.34 -0.54
CA TRP A 40 5.40 -3.37 -0.59
C TRP A 40 5.72 -4.37 -1.70
N VAL A 41 5.72 -5.67 -1.38
CA VAL A 41 5.90 -6.74 -2.39
C VAL A 41 4.61 -6.95 -3.17
N HIS A 42 3.49 -6.96 -2.46
CA HIS A 42 2.16 -7.03 -3.02
C HIS A 42 1.25 -6.05 -2.31
N SER A 43 0.36 -5.45 -3.08
CA SER A 43 -0.72 -4.60 -2.62
C SER A 43 -2.00 -5.06 -3.29
N TYR A 44 -3.02 -5.33 -2.48
CA TYR A 44 -4.37 -5.65 -2.94
C TYR A 44 -5.32 -4.56 -2.48
N VAL A 45 -6.39 -4.35 -3.25
CA VAL A 45 -7.45 -3.39 -2.95
C VAL A 45 -8.80 -4.12 -3.07
N THR A 46 -9.72 -3.84 -2.16
CA THR A 46 -11.08 -4.39 -2.24
C THR A 46 -11.85 -3.80 -3.43
N PRO A 47 -12.88 -4.47 -3.96
CA PRO A 47 -13.65 -3.96 -5.11
C PRO A 47 -14.29 -2.60 -4.87
N ASP A 48 -14.75 -2.33 -3.64
CA ASP A 48 -15.28 -1.04 -3.19
C ASP A 48 -14.20 0.02 -2.91
N LYS A 49 -12.92 -0.36 -3.06
CA LYS A 49 -11.73 0.45 -2.81
C LYS A 49 -11.64 1.00 -1.38
N GLY A 50 -12.40 0.43 -0.42
CA GLY A 50 -12.42 0.87 0.96
C GLY A 50 -11.26 0.35 1.82
N LYS A 51 -10.60 -0.73 1.39
CA LYS A 51 -9.50 -1.35 2.13
C LYS A 51 -8.34 -1.72 1.22
N THR A 52 -7.13 -1.70 1.78
CA THR A 52 -5.94 -2.27 1.15
C THR A 52 -5.29 -3.29 2.06
N TYR A 53 -4.65 -4.29 1.43
CA TYR A 53 -3.89 -5.34 2.09
C TYR A 53 -2.50 -5.38 1.48
N CYS A 54 -1.47 -5.11 2.28
CA CYS A 54 -0.09 -4.98 1.78
C CYS A 54 0.87 -5.92 2.53
N ILE A 55 1.82 -6.48 1.78
CA ILE A 55 2.89 -7.35 2.33
C ILE A 55 4.21 -6.56 2.32
N PRO A 56 4.84 -6.29 3.47
CA PRO A 56 6.13 -5.61 3.52
C PRO A 56 7.23 -6.40 2.78
N GLY A 57 8.10 -5.69 2.06
CA GLY A 57 9.24 -6.30 1.37
C GLY A 57 10.38 -6.70 2.27
N ARG A 58 10.51 -6.03 3.43
CA ARG A 58 11.53 -6.37 4.41
C ARG A 58 10.96 -7.34 5.47
N PRO A 59 11.62 -8.47 5.74
CA PRO A 59 11.05 -9.56 6.52
C PRO A 59 10.99 -9.37 8.06
N ASP A 60 11.26 -8.20 8.63
CA ASP A 60 11.52 -8.12 10.10
C ASP A 60 11.35 -6.75 10.81
N GLN A 61 10.71 -5.73 10.24
CA GLN A 61 10.59 -4.45 10.97
C GLN A 61 9.50 -4.49 12.05
N ASN A 62 9.92 -4.86 13.26
CA ASN A 62 9.22 -4.71 14.54
C ASN A 62 9.29 -3.25 15.07
N GLY A 63 9.44 -2.26 14.18
CA GLY A 63 9.37 -0.83 14.52
C GLY A 63 7.92 -0.35 14.39
N PRO A 64 7.51 0.69 15.15
CA PRO A 64 6.16 1.21 15.02
C PRO A 64 5.94 1.62 13.56
N LEU A 65 4.98 0.98 12.92
CA LEU A 65 4.47 1.42 11.63
C LEU A 65 3.96 2.85 11.80
N PRO A 66 4.30 3.79 10.90
CA PRO A 66 3.70 5.13 10.91
C PRO A 66 2.18 5.06 10.77
#